data_AF-A0A945NIY1-F1
#
_entry.id   AF-A0A945NIY1-F1
#
_cell.length_a   1.000
_cell.length_b   1.000
_cell.length_c   1.000
_cell.angle_alpha   90.00
_cell.angle_beta   90.00
_cell.angle_gamma   90.00
#
_symmetry.space_group_name_H-M   'P 1'
#
loop_
_entity.id
_entity.type
_entity.pdbx_description
1 polymer ?
#
loop_
_entity_poly.entity_id
_entity_poly.type
_entity_poly.pdbx_seq_one_letter_code
_entity_poly.pdbx_strand_id
1 'polypeptide(L)' 'MVNDDRSPEQKAAGAETAKMLLDIKAVNFRPKEPYILTAGWASPVYID' A
#
# COMPACT_ATOMS: atom_id res chain seq x y z
N MET A 1 -17.35 -5.05 5.36
CA MET A 1 -17.09 -3.83 6.17
C MET A 1 -15.97 -4.19 7.12
N VAL A 2 -14.86 -3.45 7.12
CA VAL A 2 -13.76 -3.70 8.07
C VAL A 2 -14.13 -2.98 9.36
N ASN A 3 -14.28 -3.72 10.46
CA ASN A 3 -14.40 -3.09 11.78
C ASN A 3 -13.06 -2.44 12.10
N ASP A 4 -13.04 -1.11 12.21
CA ASP A 4 -11.84 -0.34 12.48
C ASP A 4 -11.75 0.01 13.98
N ASP A 5 -11.40 -0.99 14.77
CA ASP A 5 -11.21 -0.90 16.22
C ASP A 5 -9.81 -0.35 16.59
N ARG A 6 -9.07 0.25 15.63
CA ARG A 6 -7.72 0.76 15.87
C ARG A 6 -7.76 2.02 16.74
N SER A 7 -6.83 2.10 17.69
CA SER A 7 -6.62 3.29 18.51
C SER A 7 -6.17 4.50 17.66
N PRO A 8 -6.34 5.73 18.15
CA PRO A 8 -5.81 6.92 17.46
C PRO A 8 -4.31 6.84 17.15
N GLU A 9 -3.52 6.29 18.08
CA GLU A 9 -2.07 6.13 17.92
C GLU A 9 -1.75 5.13 16.81
N GLN A 10 -2.48 4.02 16.71
CA GLN A 10 -2.32 3.04 15.64
C GLN A 10 -2.66 3.63 14.26
N LYS A 11 -3.68 4.49 14.20
CA LYS A 11 -4.04 5.22 12.97
C LYS A 11 -2.95 6.21 12.57
N ALA A 12 -2.42 6.97 13.53
CA ALA A 12 -1.32 7.90 13.30
C ALA A 12 -0.05 7.18 12.82
N ALA A 13 0.32 6.07 13.46
CA ALA A 13 1.47 5.26 13.06
C ALA A 13 1.31 4.68 11.65
N GLY A 14 0.11 4.20 11.31
CA GLY A 14 -0.20 3.70 9.96
C GLY A 14 -0.08 4.78 8.89
N ALA A 15 -0.59 5.99 9.16
CA ALA A 15 -0.50 7.12 8.23
C ALA A 15 0.95 7.56 8.01
N GLU A 16 1.76 7.64 9.08
CA GLU A 16 3.16 8.04 9.00
C GLU A 16 3.99 7.00 8.23
N THR A 17 3.76 5.71 8.51
CA THR A 17 4.42 4.62 7.77
C THR A 17 4.06 4.66 6.29
N ALA A 18 2.78 4.84 5.96
CA ALA A 18 2.33 4.94 4.57
C ALA A 18 3.01 6.10 3.84
N LYS A 19 3.14 7.26 4.50
CA LYS A 19 3.86 8.41 3.96
C LYS A 19 5.33 8.07 3.67
N MET A 20 6.04 7.49 4.63
CA MET A 20 7.45 7.10 4.45
C MET A 20 7.65 6.18 3.26
N LEU A 21 6.80 5.15 3.11
CA LEU A 21 6.86 4.18 2.01
C LEU A 21 6.62 4.83 0.63
N LEU A 22 5.76 5.84 0.57
CA LEU A 22 5.52 6.63 -0.64
C LEU A 22 6.69 7.56 -0.94
N ASP A 23 7.24 8.22 0.09
CA ASP A 23 8.35 9.16 -0.04
C ASP A 23 9.61 8.47 -0.59
N ILE A 24 9.91 7.26 -0.12
CA ILE A 24 11.04 6.46 -0.63
C ILE A 24 10.71 5.66 -1.90
N LYS A 25 9.46 5.74 -2.39
CA LYS A 25 8.95 5.00 -3.57
C LYS A 25 8.98 3.48 -3.44
N ALA A 26 8.89 2.96 -2.22
CA ALA A 26 8.68 1.53 -1.99
C ALA A 26 7.32 1.07 -2.52
N VAL A 27 6.29 1.92 -2.41
CA VAL A 27 4.95 1.66 -2.97
C VAL A 27 4.79 2.37 -4.33
N ASN A 28 4.34 1.62 -5.34
CA ASN A 28 4.16 2.11 -6.71
C ASN A 28 2.75 1.82 -7.24
N PHE A 29 2.19 2.76 -8.03
CA PHE A 29 0.86 2.65 -8.64
C PHE A 29 0.93 2.65 -10.17
N ARG A 30 0.37 1.64 -10.82
CA ARG A 30 0.21 1.52 -12.29
C ARG A 30 -1.20 1.02 -12.67
N PRO A 31 -2.25 1.85 -12.51
CA PRO A 31 -3.63 1.41 -12.74
C PRO A 31 -3.96 1.11 -14.22
N LYS A 32 -3.21 1.66 -15.17
CA LYS A 32 -3.42 1.46 -16.62
C LYS A 32 -2.61 0.31 -17.21
N GLU A 33 -1.44 0.04 -16.64
CA GLU A 33 -0.51 -0.99 -17.11
C GLU A 33 0.01 -1.77 -15.88
N PRO A 34 -0.78 -2.71 -15.35
CA PRO A 34 -0.51 -3.34 -14.06
C PRO A 34 0.74 -4.22 -14.08
N TYR A 35 1.32 -4.43 -12.91
CA TYR A 35 2.38 -5.42 -12.73
C TYR A 35 1.80 -6.83 -12.86
N ILE A 36 2.42 -7.67 -13.69
CA ILE A 36 2.11 -9.10 -13.75
C ILE A 36 3.09 -9.82 -12.82
N LEU A 37 2.59 -10.26 -11.66
CA LEU A 37 3.40 -10.97 -10.68
C LEU A 37 3.68 -12.40 -11.15
N THR A 38 4.65 -13.07 -10.54
CA THR A 38 5.05 -14.45 -10.90
C THR A 38 3.91 -15.46 -10.75
N ALA A 39 2.95 -15.19 -9.85
CA ALA A 39 1.73 -15.95 -9.69
C ALA A 39 0.67 -15.69 -10.80
N GLY A 40 0.98 -14.86 -11.80
CA GLY A 40 0.07 -14.43 -12.86
C GLY A 40 -0.90 -13.32 -12.45
N TRP A 41 -0.86 -12.85 -11.20
CA TRP A 41 -1.76 -11.80 -10.72
C TRP A 41 -1.39 -10.43 -11.31
N ALA A 42 -2.37 -9.78 -11.94
CA ALA A 42 -2.25 -8.41 -12.42
C ALA A 42 -2.60 -7.43 -11.29
N SER A 43 -1.59 -6.79 -10.70
CA SER A 43 -1.77 -5.82 -9.62
C SER A 43 -1.56 -4.38 -10.10
N PRO A 44 -2.49 -3.45 -9.82
CA PRO A 44 -2.29 -2.03 -10.09
C PRO A 44 -1.33 -1.39 -9.07
N VAL A 45 -0.90 -2.13 -8.04
CA VAL A 45 0.02 -1.68 -7.00
C VAL A 45 1.14 -2.69 -6.77
N TYR A 46 2.33 -2.20 -6.44
CA TYR A 46 3.46 -3.03 -6.02
C TYR A 46 4.15 -2.39 -4.83
N ILE A 47 4.64 -3.22 -3.92
CA ILE A 47 5.51 -2.85 -2.80
C ILE A 47 6.66 -3.85 -2.74
N ASP A 48 7.88 -3.34 -2.53
CA ASP A 48 9.06 -4.10 -2.12
C ASP A 48 9.39 -3.75 -0.67
#